data_AF-A0A559N7L6-F1
#
_entry.id   AF-A0A559N7L6-F1
#
_cell.length_a   1.000
_cell.length_b   1.000
_cell.length_c   1.000
_cell.angle_alpha   90.00
_cell.angle_beta   90.00
_cell.angle_gamma   90.00
#
_symmetry.space_group_name_H-M   'P 1'
#
loop_
_entity.id
_entity.type
_entity.pdbx_description
1 polymer ?
#
loop_
_entity_poly.entity_id
_entity_poly.type
_entity_poly.pdbx_seq_one_letter_code
_entity_poly.pdbx_strand_id
1 'polypeptide(L)'
;MGRLTDVIKHLIIINVIFFLATQTLGDQMYQWFSLWFPENENFQLWQLVSHMFMHGGFMHIAFNMYALYAFGTPLEQMWGKNKFLFFYFSAGIGAALIHTGVNYFYFNQGLDAIVNSGVSKEQVMGIVAEGKYMPDWYNVASKSTIDNFLSAYNTPAVGASGAIYGILVAFGMMFPNAELMMIFLPIPIKAKYFIPVLIGIDLFSGLTGYSLFGGGIAHFAHIGGAIFGFIMMWYWKKNQFNNNRWN
;
A
#
# COMPACT_ATOMS: atom_id res chain seq x y z
N MET A 1 12.91 -26.09 -4.59
CA MET A 1 12.08 -25.08 -3.88
C MET A 1 12.88 -24.55 -2.71
N GLY A 2 13.12 -23.25 -2.65
CA GLY A 2 13.90 -22.63 -1.56
C GLY A 2 13.15 -22.76 -0.24
N ARG A 3 13.86 -23.12 0.82
CA ARG A 3 13.33 -23.19 2.19
C ARG A 3 12.82 -21.80 2.61
N LEU A 4 11.62 -21.76 3.20
CA LEU A 4 11.04 -20.55 3.81
C LEU A 4 12.06 -19.95 4.79
N THR A 5 12.37 -18.68 4.59
CA THR A 5 13.32 -17.93 5.42
C THR A 5 12.67 -17.43 6.71
N ASP A 6 13.49 -17.15 7.72
CA ASP A 6 12.98 -16.83 9.05
C ASP A 6 12.24 -15.49 9.07
N VAL A 7 12.70 -14.42 8.41
CA VAL A 7 11.96 -13.15 8.42
C VAL A 7 10.62 -13.30 7.72
N ILE A 8 10.59 -13.87 6.51
CA ILE A 8 9.33 -14.10 5.79
C ILE A 8 8.34 -14.90 6.65
N LYS A 9 8.80 -15.97 7.30
CA LYS A 9 7.98 -16.78 8.22
C LYS A 9 7.36 -15.93 9.32
N HIS A 10 8.14 -15.10 10.01
CA HIS A 10 7.63 -14.27 11.10
C HIS A 10 6.68 -13.17 10.61
N LEU A 11 6.97 -12.53 9.48
CA LEU A 11 6.06 -11.56 8.88
C LEU A 11 4.72 -12.21 8.53
N ILE A 12 4.73 -13.41 7.92
CA ILE A 12 3.49 -14.15 7.63
C ILE A 12 2.72 -14.46 8.91
N ILE A 13 3.39 -14.98 9.95
CA ILE A 13 2.75 -15.30 11.23
C ILE A 13 2.08 -14.06 11.85
N ILE A 14 2.78 -12.93 11.89
CA ILE A 14 2.24 -11.68 12.46
C ILE A 14 1.01 -11.22 11.67
N ASN A 15 1.07 -11.23 10.33
CA ASN A 15 -0.07 -10.88 9.49
C ASN A 15 -1.29 -11.79 9.72
N VAL A 16 -1.05 -13.09 9.88
CA VAL A 16 -2.13 -14.05 10.19
C VAL A 16 -2.72 -13.77 11.58
N ILE A 17 -1.89 -13.48 12.59
CA ILE A 17 -2.37 -13.12 13.93
C ILE A 17 -3.24 -11.86 13.87
N PHE A 18 -2.79 -10.80 13.19
CA PHE A 18 -3.57 -9.57 13.00
C PHE A 18 -4.89 -9.84 12.29
N PHE A 19 -4.87 -10.67 11.24
CA PHE A 19 -6.08 -11.02 10.50
C PHE A 19 -7.09 -11.81 11.37
N LEU A 20 -6.62 -12.80 12.13
CA LEU A 20 -7.47 -13.56 13.06
C LEU A 20 -8.01 -12.66 14.18
N ALA A 21 -7.18 -11.79 14.77
CA ALA A 21 -7.63 -10.81 15.75
C ALA A 21 -8.70 -9.87 15.18
N THR A 22 -8.56 -9.47 13.91
CA THR A 22 -9.55 -8.67 13.18
C THR A 22 -10.86 -9.44 13.03
N GLN A 23 -10.84 -10.77 12.81
CA GLN A 23 -12.07 -11.58 12.76
C GLN A 23 -12.80 -11.63 14.11
N THR A 24 -12.07 -11.48 15.22
CA THR A 24 -12.67 -11.54 16.57
C THR A 24 -13.11 -10.18 17.11
N LEU A 25 -12.35 -9.12 16.81
CA LEU A 25 -12.54 -7.78 17.38
C LEU A 25 -13.18 -6.79 16.39
N GLY A 26 -13.33 -7.17 15.12
CA GLY A 26 -14.02 -6.39 14.09
C GLY A 26 -13.47 -4.98 13.92
N ASP A 27 -14.38 -4.00 13.89
CA ASP A 27 -14.12 -2.58 13.64
C ASP A 27 -13.06 -1.99 14.57
N GLN A 28 -12.95 -2.50 15.79
CA GLN A 28 -11.98 -1.99 16.77
C GLN A 28 -10.53 -2.22 16.34
N MET A 29 -10.24 -3.33 15.65
CA MET A 29 -8.91 -3.54 15.06
C MET A 29 -8.64 -2.57 13.92
N TYR A 30 -9.66 -2.27 13.10
CA TYR A 30 -9.52 -1.27 12.04
C TYR A 30 -9.28 0.13 12.62
N GLN A 31 -10.02 0.50 13.66
CA GLN A 31 -9.84 1.76 14.37
C GLN A 31 -8.44 1.92 14.94
N TRP A 32 -7.93 0.89 15.62
CA TRP A 32 -6.63 0.99 16.30
C TRP A 32 -5.43 0.91 15.36
N PHE A 33 -5.48 0.06 14.34
CA PHE A 33 -4.27 -0.34 13.61
C PHE A 33 -4.24 0.01 12.12
N SER A 34 -5.36 0.40 11.51
CA SER A 34 -5.38 0.86 10.11
C SER A 34 -4.84 2.28 10.00
N LEU A 35 -4.31 2.66 8.84
CA LEU A 35 -3.81 4.01 8.61
C LEU A 35 -4.95 4.96 8.29
N TRP A 36 -5.43 5.68 9.30
CA TRP A 36 -6.42 6.74 9.14
C TRP A 36 -5.79 8.02 8.57
N PHE A 37 -6.62 8.88 8.00
CA PHE A 37 -6.19 10.21 7.58
C PHE A 37 -5.76 11.05 8.80
N PRO A 38 -4.69 11.85 8.72
CA PRO A 38 -4.18 12.57 9.90
C PRO A 38 -5.17 13.49 10.62
N GLU A 39 -6.18 14.05 9.93
CA GLU A 39 -7.23 14.87 10.56
C GLU A 39 -8.42 14.06 11.09
N ASN A 40 -8.43 12.73 10.89
CA ASN A 40 -9.44 11.85 11.45
C ASN A 40 -9.16 11.56 12.94
N GLU A 41 -10.20 11.52 13.76
CA GLU A 41 -10.11 11.28 15.21
C GLU A 41 -9.46 9.94 15.59
N ASN A 42 -9.52 8.96 14.68
CA ASN A 42 -8.94 7.64 14.89
C ASN A 42 -7.45 7.57 14.56
N PHE A 43 -6.85 8.63 14.03
CA PHE A 43 -5.45 8.63 13.63
C PHE A 43 -4.50 8.51 14.82
N GLN A 44 -3.52 7.61 14.69
CA GLN A 44 -2.48 7.39 15.69
C GLN A 44 -1.14 7.11 15.01
N LEU A 45 -0.04 7.59 15.60
CA LEU A 45 1.29 7.54 14.95
C LEU A 45 1.78 6.12 14.64
N TRP A 46 1.41 5.13 15.45
CA TRP A 46 1.81 3.73 15.21
C TRP A 46 1.17 3.13 13.96
N GLN A 47 0.08 3.72 13.46
CA GLN A 47 -0.62 3.27 12.27
C GLN A 47 0.24 3.35 11.01
N LEU A 48 1.26 4.22 10.98
CA LEU A 48 2.26 4.27 9.91
C LEU A 48 2.99 2.93 9.70
N VAL A 49 3.04 2.09 10.73
CA VAL A 49 3.63 0.75 10.65
C VAL A 49 2.58 -0.35 10.83
N SER A 50 1.63 -0.20 11.76
CA SER A 50 0.68 -1.28 12.06
C SER A 50 -0.26 -1.59 10.91
N HIS A 51 -0.59 -0.61 10.05
CA HIS A 51 -1.47 -0.85 8.89
C HIS A 51 -0.91 -1.89 7.93
N MET A 52 0.42 -2.05 7.89
CA MET A 52 1.11 -3.04 7.07
C MET A 52 0.74 -4.48 7.45
N PHE A 53 0.15 -4.70 8.63
CA PHE A 53 -0.27 -6.00 9.12
C PHE A 53 -1.80 -6.22 9.07
N MET A 54 -2.57 -5.16 8.82
CA MET A 54 -4.02 -5.21 8.69
C MET A 54 -4.46 -5.71 7.31
N HIS A 55 -5.55 -6.47 7.24
CA HIS A 55 -6.07 -7.00 5.98
C HIS A 55 -7.59 -6.96 5.93
N GLY A 56 -8.15 -6.46 4.82
CA GLY A 56 -9.60 -6.28 4.62
C GLY A 56 -10.39 -7.56 4.29
N GLY A 57 -9.72 -8.69 4.05
CA GLY A 57 -10.41 -9.93 3.69
C GLY A 57 -9.47 -11.08 3.35
N PHE A 58 -10.03 -12.29 3.23
CA PHE A 58 -9.26 -13.52 3.04
C PHE A 58 -8.39 -13.50 1.77
N MET A 59 -8.97 -13.14 0.62
CA MET A 59 -8.19 -13.09 -0.62
C MET A 59 -7.08 -12.04 -0.57
N HIS A 60 -7.32 -10.93 0.14
CA HIS A 60 -6.33 -9.87 0.31
C HIS A 60 -5.10 -10.38 1.09
N ILE A 61 -5.29 -11.02 2.24
CA ILE A 61 -4.17 -11.62 2.98
C ILE A 61 -3.53 -12.78 2.21
N ALA A 62 -4.32 -13.65 1.57
CA ALA A 62 -3.79 -14.80 0.84
C ALA A 62 -2.82 -14.38 -0.27
N PHE A 63 -3.18 -13.41 -1.10
CA PHE A 63 -2.30 -12.91 -2.16
C PHE A 63 -1.09 -12.15 -1.62
N ASN A 64 -1.25 -11.33 -0.57
CA ASN A 64 -0.13 -10.63 0.04
C ASN A 64 0.89 -11.62 0.63
N MET A 65 0.44 -12.65 1.36
CA MET A 65 1.34 -13.63 1.96
C MET A 65 2.00 -14.51 0.91
N TYR A 66 1.28 -14.87 -0.15
CA TYR A 66 1.85 -15.58 -1.30
C TYR A 66 2.94 -14.73 -1.99
N ALA A 67 2.68 -13.46 -2.28
CA ALA A 67 3.65 -12.58 -2.91
C ALA A 67 4.87 -12.32 -2.01
N LEU A 68 4.64 -12.07 -0.72
CA LEU A 68 5.71 -11.91 0.27
C LEU A 68 6.59 -13.16 0.34
N TYR A 69 5.99 -14.36 0.33
CA TYR A 69 6.74 -15.61 0.27
C TYR A 69 7.53 -15.76 -1.04
N ALA A 70 6.85 -15.70 -2.19
CA ALA A 70 7.42 -16.00 -3.49
C ALA A 70 8.56 -15.05 -3.88
N PHE A 71 8.38 -13.75 -3.63
CA PHE A 71 9.32 -12.71 -4.04
C PHE A 71 10.23 -12.26 -2.91
N GLY A 72 9.77 -12.30 -1.66
CA GLY A 72 10.56 -11.88 -0.50
C GLY A 72 11.62 -12.90 -0.09
N THR A 73 11.33 -14.21 -0.15
CA THR A 73 12.30 -15.24 0.25
C THR A 73 13.63 -15.18 -0.54
N PRO A 74 13.63 -15.09 -1.88
CA PRO A 74 14.88 -14.95 -2.64
C PRO A 74 15.68 -13.69 -2.28
N LEU A 75 15.00 -12.58 -2.00
CA LEU A 75 15.64 -11.33 -1.58
C LEU A 75 16.24 -11.44 -0.17
N GLU A 76 15.52 -12.03 0.79
CA GLU A 76 16.06 -12.28 2.14
C GLU A 76 17.28 -13.20 2.10
N GLN A 77 17.26 -14.26 1.29
CA GLN A 77 18.39 -15.17 1.14
C GLN A 77 19.64 -14.45 0.63
N MET A 78 19.48 -13.48 -0.29
CA MET A 78 20.59 -12.71 -0.84
C MET A 78 21.08 -11.59 0.08
N TRP A 79 20.17 -10.91 0.77
CA TRP A 79 20.50 -9.71 1.55
C TRP A 79 20.75 -9.98 3.03
N GLY A 80 20.26 -11.11 3.53
CA GLY A 80 20.15 -11.39 4.95
C GLY A 80 19.01 -10.61 5.63
N LYS A 81 18.67 -11.06 6.84
CA LYS A 81 17.51 -10.59 7.61
C LYS A 81 17.44 -9.06 7.79
N ASN A 82 18.56 -8.42 8.16
CA ASN A 82 18.54 -7.00 8.56
C ASN A 82 18.26 -6.08 7.36
N LYS A 83 18.92 -6.34 6.22
CA LYS A 83 18.70 -5.56 4.99
C LYS A 83 17.31 -5.78 4.43
N PHE A 84 16.80 -7.01 4.47
CA PHE A 84 15.44 -7.31 4.05
C PHE A 84 14.40 -6.58 4.91
N LEU A 85 14.52 -6.64 6.25
CA LEU A 85 13.62 -5.94 7.16
C LEU A 85 13.64 -4.42 6.93
N PHE A 86 14.84 -3.83 6.82
CA PHE A 86 14.98 -2.42 6.50
C PHE A 86 14.25 -2.07 5.21
N PHE A 87 14.47 -2.84 4.14
CA PHE A 87 13.82 -2.63 2.86
C PHE A 87 12.29 -2.74 2.94
N TYR A 88 11.79 -3.80 3.59
CA TYR A 88 10.35 -4.06 3.76
C TYR A 88 9.66 -2.91 4.48
N PHE A 89 10.18 -2.47 5.63
CA PHE A 89 9.58 -1.38 6.39
C PHE A 89 9.74 -0.02 5.71
N SER A 90 10.90 0.27 5.09
CA SER A 90 11.08 1.52 4.35
C SER A 90 10.16 1.62 3.14
N ALA A 91 9.94 0.52 2.41
CA ALA A 91 8.98 0.49 1.30
C ALA A 91 7.53 0.68 1.80
N GLY A 92 7.15 0.02 2.90
CA GLY A 92 5.83 0.17 3.50
C GLY A 92 5.55 1.57 4.05
N ILE A 93 6.51 2.17 4.77
CA ILE A 93 6.40 3.54 5.27
C ILE A 93 6.39 4.53 4.10
N GLY A 94 7.23 4.32 3.07
CA GLY A 94 7.20 5.14 1.85
C GLY A 94 5.86 5.09 1.13
N ALA A 95 5.24 3.92 1.04
CA ALA A 95 3.88 3.73 0.55
C ALA A 95 2.85 4.52 1.39
N ALA A 96 2.93 4.41 2.72
CA ALA A 96 2.06 5.14 3.64
C ALA A 96 2.16 6.65 3.48
N LEU A 97 3.38 7.18 3.34
CA LEU A 97 3.63 8.62 3.15
C LEU A 97 3.01 9.13 1.84
N ILE A 98 3.20 8.41 0.73
CA ILE A 98 2.62 8.78 -0.57
C ILE A 98 1.09 8.69 -0.53
N HIS A 99 0.55 7.60 0.02
CA HIS A 99 -0.90 7.44 0.19
C HIS A 99 -1.51 8.57 1.02
N THR A 100 -0.88 8.91 2.15
CA THR A 100 -1.32 10.01 3.02
C THR A 100 -1.26 11.37 2.30
N GLY A 101 -0.19 11.62 1.54
CA GLY A 101 -0.04 12.84 0.75
C GLY A 101 -1.11 12.98 -0.35
N VAL A 102 -1.45 11.88 -1.02
CA VAL A 102 -2.53 11.87 -2.02
C VAL A 102 -3.90 12.09 -1.36
N ASN A 103 -4.17 11.43 -0.23
CA ASN A 103 -5.40 11.65 0.53
C ASN A 103 -5.50 13.10 1.01
N TYR A 104 -4.39 13.73 1.39
CA TYR A 104 -4.38 15.14 1.78
C TYR A 104 -4.80 16.04 0.62
N PHE A 105 -4.34 15.76 -0.60
CA PHE A 105 -4.78 16.49 -1.79
C PHE A 105 -6.29 16.33 -2.04
N TYR A 106 -6.80 15.09 -2.05
CA TYR A 106 -8.23 14.84 -2.28
C TYR A 106 -9.12 15.40 -1.18
N PHE A 107 -8.64 15.33 0.07
CA PHE A 107 -9.35 15.87 1.22
C PHE A 107 -9.54 17.39 1.08
N ASN A 108 -8.46 18.13 0.85
CA ASN A 108 -8.54 19.59 0.70
C ASN A 108 -9.35 19.98 -0.54
N GLN A 109 -9.21 19.25 -1.66
CA GLN A 109 -9.96 19.53 -2.88
C GLN A 109 -11.48 19.49 -2.67
N GLY A 110 -12.01 18.47 -1.98
CA GLY A 110 -13.44 18.39 -1.71
C GLY A 110 -13.90 19.31 -0.58
N LEU A 111 -13.09 19.46 0.47
CA LEU A 111 -13.39 20.37 1.57
C LEU A 111 -13.50 21.81 1.07
N ASP A 112 -12.52 22.29 0.30
CA ASP A 112 -12.51 23.64 -0.24
C ASP A 112 -13.71 23.87 -1.18
N ALA A 113 -14.08 22.88 -1.99
CA ALA A 113 -15.24 23.01 -2.87
C ALA A 113 -16.55 23.23 -2.08
N ILE A 114 -16.76 22.47 -1.00
CA ILE A 114 -17.94 22.60 -0.14
C ILE A 114 -17.90 23.89 0.68
N VAL A 115 -16.74 24.26 1.21
CA VAL A 115 -16.59 25.51 2.00
C VAL A 115 -16.83 26.73 1.13
N ASN A 116 -16.36 26.72 -0.12
CA ASN A 116 -16.59 27.80 -1.07
C ASN A 116 -18.05 27.96 -1.51
N SER A 117 -18.94 26.98 -1.24
CA SER A 117 -20.38 27.15 -1.42
C SER A 117 -21.09 27.77 -0.21
N GLY A 118 -20.35 28.16 0.83
CA GLY A 118 -20.87 28.87 2.01
C GLY A 118 -21.15 27.99 3.24
N VAL A 119 -20.79 26.70 3.20
CA VAL A 119 -20.88 25.80 4.38
C VAL A 119 -19.62 25.97 5.23
N SER A 120 -19.72 26.06 6.56
CA SER A 120 -18.52 26.21 7.40
C SER A 120 -17.70 24.92 7.47
N LYS A 121 -16.37 25.02 7.62
CA LYS A 121 -15.49 23.85 7.78
C LYS A 121 -15.94 22.99 8.96
N GLU A 122 -16.34 23.60 10.07
CA GLU A 122 -16.79 22.90 11.29
C GLU A 122 -18.04 22.06 11.02
N GLN A 123 -18.99 22.59 10.25
CA GLN A 123 -20.19 21.85 9.84
C GLN A 123 -19.83 20.67 8.94
N VAL A 124 -18.95 20.87 7.95
CA VAL A 124 -18.51 19.78 7.07
C VAL A 124 -17.82 18.69 7.89
N MET A 125 -16.86 19.06 8.74
CA MET A 125 -16.09 18.13 9.57
C MET A 125 -16.97 17.36 10.56
N GLY A 126 -17.96 18.02 11.17
CA GLY A 126 -18.93 17.34 12.06
C GLY A 126 -19.76 16.29 11.32
N ILE A 127 -20.18 16.56 10.08
CA ILE A 127 -20.93 15.61 9.26
C ILE A 127 -20.05 14.41 8.88
N VAL A 128 -18.83 14.65 8.38
CA VAL A 128 -17.97 13.55 7.92
C VAL A 128 -17.38 12.70 9.03
N ALA A 129 -17.16 13.27 10.23
CA ALA A 129 -16.73 12.54 11.42
C ALA A 129 -17.72 11.45 11.84
N GLU A 130 -19.02 11.67 11.61
CA GLU A 130 -20.06 10.67 11.85
C GLU A 130 -20.20 9.66 10.70
N GLY A 131 -19.30 9.69 9.70
CA GLY A 131 -19.39 8.87 8.49
C GLY A 131 -20.54 9.28 7.56
N LYS A 132 -21.09 10.49 7.73
CA LYS A 132 -22.23 11.01 6.93
C LYS A 132 -21.75 11.95 5.82
N TYR A 133 -22.65 12.27 4.90
CA TYR A 133 -22.46 13.29 3.87
C TYR A 133 -23.80 13.91 3.47
N MET A 134 -23.78 15.09 2.84
CA MET A 134 -24.99 15.70 2.27
C MET A 134 -25.04 15.42 0.76
N PRO A 135 -26.14 14.88 0.21
CA PRO A 135 -26.27 14.65 -1.23
C PRO A 135 -26.08 15.91 -2.10
N ASP A 136 -26.42 17.08 -1.55
CA ASP A 136 -26.26 18.36 -2.25
C ASP A 136 -24.81 18.72 -2.55
N TRP A 137 -23.82 18.11 -1.89
CA TRP A 137 -22.41 18.33 -2.22
C TRP A 137 -22.07 17.94 -3.67
N TYR A 138 -22.82 17.01 -4.26
CA TYR A 138 -22.68 16.66 -5.68
C TYR A 138 -23.19 17.74 -6.65
N ASN A 139 -23.94 18.73 -6.17
CA ASN A 139 -24.28 19.91 -6.95
C ASN A 139 -23.18 20.99 -6.90
N VAL A 140 -22.26 20.87 -5.94
CA VAL A 140 -21.19 21.85 -5.69
C VAL A 140 -19.88 21.44 -6.37
N ALA A 141 -19.57 20.14 -6.40
CA ALA A 141 -18.40 19.59 -7.07
C ALA A 141 -18.73 18.30 -7.82
N SER A 142 -17.82 17.86 -8.68
CA SER A 142 -18.00 16.60 -9.40
C SER A 142 -18.08 15.41 -8.43
N LYS A 143 -18.77 14.34 -8.88
CA LYS A 143 -18.88 13.09 -8.12
C LYS A 143 -17.53 12.54 -7.67
N SER A 144 -16.52 12.59 -8.54
CA SER A 144 -15.15 12.14 -8.20
C SER A 144 -14.54 12.95 -7.06
N THR A 145 -14.73 14.27 -7.04
CA THR A 145 -14.17 15.13 -6.01
C THR A 145 -14.78 14.85 -4.64
N ILE A 146 -16.11 14.69 -4.58
CA ILE A 146 -16.81 14.39 -3.33
C ILE A 146 -16.49 12.96 -2.84
N ASP A 147 -16.52 11.97 -3.74
CA ASP A 147 -16.22 10.58 -3.40
C ASP A 147 -14.78 10.42 -2.89
N ASN A 148 -13.81 11.07 -3.53
CA ASN A 148 -12.40 11.03 -3.12
C ASN A 148 -12.18 11.75 -1.78
N PHE A 149 -12.86 12.88 -1.54
CA PHE A 149 -12.83 13.57 -0.24
C PHE A 149 -13.34 12.69 0.89
N LEU A 150 -14.52 12.09 0.70
CA LEU A 150 -15.14 11.20 1.69
C LEU A 150 -14.28 9.97 1.95
N SER A 151 -13.78 9.35 0.89
CA SER A 151 -12.96 8.15 1.02
C SER A 151 -11.58 8.45 1.62
N ALA A 152 -10.95 9.59 1.29
CA ALA A 152 -9.71 10.03 1.92
C ALA A 152 -9.84 10.17 3.44
N TYR A 153 -10.98 10.64 3.94
CA TYR A 153 -11.22 10.83 5.38
C TYR A 153 -11.71 9.56 6.11
N ASN A 154 -12.64 8.81 5.51
CA ASN A 154 -13.37 7.71 6.18
C ASN A 154 -12.89 6.30 5.82
N THR A 155 -12.03 6.14 4.81
CA THR A 155 -11.52 4.83 4.40
C THR A 155 -10.05 4.70 4.79
N PRO A 156 -9.72 4.02 5.90
CA PRO A 156 -8.33 3.87 6.31
C PRO A 156 -7.59 2.85 5.43
N ALA A 157 -6.28 3.04 5.29
CA ALA A 157 -5.42 2.12 4.54
C ALA A 157 -5.10 0.87 5.37
N VAL A 158 -5.10 -0.30 4.70
CA VAL A 158 -4.70 -1.59 5.28
C VAL A 158 -3.95 -2.41 4.24
N GLY A 159 -2.93 -3.16 4.67
CA GLY A 159 -2.29 -4.20 3.87
C GLY A 159 -0.77 -4.09 3.78
N ALA A 160 -0.11 -5.24 3.63
CA ALA A 160 1.32 -5.34 3.37
C ALA A 160 1.71 -4.95 1.93
N SER A 161 0.72 -4.71 1.07
CA SER A 161 0.89 -4.58 -0.38
C SER A 161 1.83 -3.44 -0.80
N GLY A 162 1.84 -2.31 -0.09
CA GLY A 162 2.82 -1.24 -0.32
C GLY A 162 4.27 -1.74 -0.22
N ALA A 163 4.61 -2.45 0.86
CA ALA A 163 5.94 -3.06 1.00
C ALA A 163 6.21 -4.15 -0.03
N ILE A 164 5.19 -4.94 -0.37
CA ILE A 164 5.28 -5.99 -1.39
C ILE A 164 5.55 -5.41 -2.79
N TYR A 165 4.95 -4.28 -3.15
CA TYR A 165 5.27 -3.61 -4.41
C TYR A 165 6.73 -3.16 -4.47
N GLY A 166 7.29 -2.70 -3.36
CA GLY A 166 8.73 -2.46 -3.25
C GLY A 166 9.55 -3.74 -3.46
N ILE A 167 9.14 -4.86 -2.85
CA ILE A 167 9.76 -6.19 -3.03
C ILE A 167 9.68 -6.65 -4.49
N LEU A 168 8.54 -6.48 -5.16
CA LEU A 168 8.36 -6.82 -6.56
C LEU A 168 9.35 -6.05 -7.43
N VAL A 169 9.47 -4.74 -7.24
CA VAL A 169 10.45 -3.92 -7.95
C VAL A 169 11.88 -4.44 -7.72
N ALA A 170 12.26 -4.69 -6.47
CA ALA A 170 13.58 -5.23 -6.16
C ALA A 170 13.83 -6.60 -6.81
N PHE A 171 12.85 -7.48 -6.76
CA PHE A 171 12.92 -8.78 -7.41
C PHE A 171 13.09 -8.63 -8.93
N GLY A 172 12.32 -7.76 -9.58
CA GLY A 172 12.43 -7.51 -11.02
C GLY A 172 13.80 -6.96 -11.44
N MET A 173 14.42 -6.13 -10.59
CA MET A 173 15.75 -5.58 -10.82
C MET A 173 16.88 -6.60 -10.59
N MET A 174 16.71 -7.53 -9.65
CA MET A 174 17.73 -8.53 -9.28
C MET A 174 17.63 -9.83 -10.08
N PHE A 175 16.41 -10.24 -10.42
CA PHE A 175 16.10 -11.48 -11.11
C PHE A 175 15.32 -11.22 -12.41
N PRO A 176 15.81 -10.35 -13.33
CA PRO A 176 15.04 -9.90 -14.48
C PRO A 176 14.61 -11.01 -15.44
N ASN A 177 15.36 -12.13 -15.47
CA ASN A 177 15.08 -13.27 -16.32
C ASN A 177 14.40 -14.43 -15.58
N ALA A 178 14.06 -14.29 -14.30
CA ALA A 178 13.27 -15.31 -13.60
C ALA A 178 11.89 -15.45 -14.26
N GLU A 179 11.51 -16.69 -14.55
CA GLU A 179 10.26 -17.01 -15.21
C GLU A 179 9.16 -17.24 -14.17
N LEU A 180 8.14 -16.39 -14.21
CA LEU A 180 7.01 -16.41 -13.29
C LEU A 180 5.85 -17.13 -13.95
N MET A 181 5.44 -18.26 -13.37
CA MET A 181 4.26 -19.00 -13.79
C MET A 181 3.03 -18.44 -13.08
N MET A 182 2.04 -17.98 -13.85
CA MET A 182 0.77 -17.51 -13.30
C MET A 182 -0.19 -18.69 -13.17
N ILE A 183 -1.02 -18.69 -12.13
CA ILE A 183 -1.98 -19.77 -11.85
C ILE A 183 -2.93 -20.01 -13.04
N PHE A 184 -3.20 -18.98 -13.85
CA PHE A 184 -4.17 -19.00 -14.95
C PHE A 184 -3.55 -18.82 -16.35
N LEU A 185 -2.23 -18.61 -16.48
CA LEU A 185 -1.55 -18.58 -17.78
C LEU A 185 -0.51 -19.70 -17.84
N PRO A 186 -0.62 -20.64 -18.80
CA PRO A 186 0.33 -21.74 -18.93
C PRO A 186 1.70 -21.30 -19.47
N ILE A 187 1.90 -20.01 -19.74
CA ILE A 187 3.13 -19.46 -20.32
C ILE A 187 3.88 -18.68 -19.24
N PRO A 188 5.09 -19.11 -18.86
CA PRO A 188 5.93 -18.35 -17.93
C PRO A 188 6.32 -16.99 -18.50
N ILE A 189 6.20 -15.93 -17.70
CA ILE A 189 6.56 -14.56 -18.09
C ILE A 189 7.78 -14.13 -17.29
N LYS A 190 8.79 -13.57 -17.96
CA LYS A 190 9.99 -13.06 -17.28
C LYS A 190 9.65 -11.87 -16.38
N ALA A 191 10.25 -11.84 -15.19
CA ALA A 191 10.04 -10.81 -14.18
C ALA A 191 10.20 -9.36 -14.72
N LYS A 192 11.18 -9.12 -15.60
CA LYS A 192 11.42 -7.81 -16.22
C LYS A 192 10.26 -7.27 -17.06
N TYR A 193 9.35 -8.13 -17.52
CA TYR A 193 8.14 -7.74 -18.23
C TYR A 193 6.94 -7.76 -17.30
N PHE A 194 6.80 -8.82 -16.51
CA PHE A 194 5.66 -9.03 -15.63
C PHE A 194 5.49 -7.90 -14.61
N ILE A 195 6.56 -7.54 -13.89
CA ILE A 195 6.49 -6.58 -12.78
C ILE A 195 6.16 -5.16 -13.27
N PRO A 196 6.81 -4.60 -14.31
CA PRO A 196 6.42 -3.29 -14.83
C PRO A 196 4.99 -3.26 -15.38
N VAL A 197 4.52 -4.32 -16.03
CA VAL A 197 3.13 -4.41 -16.51
C VAL A 197 2.14 -4.42 -15.35
N LEU A 198 2.40 -5.22 -14.31
CA LEU A 198 1.58 -5.25 -13.10
C LEU A 198 1.47 -3.87 -12.45
N ILE A 199 2.61 -3.18 -12.26
CA ILE A 199 2.65 -1.83 -11.68
C ILE A 199 1.94 -0.82 -12.61
N GLY A 200 2.10 -0.95 -13.92
CA GLY A 200 1.43 -0.09 -14.91
C GLY A 200 -0.08 -0.24 -14.90
N ILE A 201 -0.60 -1.47 -14.79
CA ILE A 201 -2.04 -1.75 -14.68
C ILE A 201 -2.59 -1.16 -13.37
N ASP A 202 -1.86 -1.31 -12.26
CA ASP A 202 -2.25 -0.77 -10.96
C ASP A 202 -2.25 0.77 -10.95
N LEU A 203 -1.24 1.40 -11.57
CA LEU A 203 -1.18 2.85 -11.78
C LEU A 203 -2.35 3.35 -12.63
N PHE A 204 -2.62 2.68 -13.75
CA PHE A 204 -3.75 3.02 -14.63
C PHE A 204 -5.07 2.94 -13.87
N SER A 205 -5.24 1.91 -13.03
CA SER A 205 -6.43 1.73 -12.23
C SER A 205 -6.60 2.86 -11.19
N GLY A 206 -5.51 3.24 -10.52
CA GLY A 206 -5.51 4.36 -9.58
C GLY A 206 -5.79 5.73 -10.21
N LEU A 207 -5.31 5.98 -11.44
CA LEU A 207 -5.51 7.26 -12.12
C LEU A 207 -6.88 7.40 -12.79
N THR A 208 -7.46 6.29 -13.25
CA THR A 208 -8.72 6.31 -14.02
C THR A 208 -9.94 5.95 -13.18
N GLY A 209 -9.74 5.38 -11.98
CA GLY A 209 -10.81 4.78 -11.18
C GLY A 209 -11.36 3.48 -11.79
N TYR A 210 -10.84 3.03 -12.94
CA TYR A 210 -11.16 1.74 -13.53
C TYR A 210 -10.47 0.64 -12.74
N SER A 211 -11.23 -0.21 -12.05
CA SER A 211 -10.66 -1.33 -11.31
C SER A 211 -11.16 -2.66 -11.85
N LEU A 212 -10.23 -3.51 -12.28
CA LEU A 212 -10.54 -4.90 -12.67
C LEU A 212 -10.97 -5.77 -11.48
N PHE A 213 -10.62 -5.37 -10.25
CA PHE A 213 -10.83 -6.16 -9.03
C PHE A 213 -11.44 -5.37 -7.85
N GLY A 214 -11.88 -4.11 -8.07
CA GLY A 214 -12.50 -3.21 -7.09
C GLY A 214 -11.54 -2.34 -6.25
N GLY A 215 -12.00 -1.13 -5.87
CA GLY A 215 -11.39 -0.25 -4.84
C GLY A 215 -10.54 0.93 -5.36
N GLY A 216 -10.93 2.18 -5.07
CA GLY A 216 -10.43 3.38 -5.76
C GLY A 216 -9.25 4.17 -5.16
N ILE A 217 -8.66 3.79 -4.00
CA ILE A 217 -7.59 4.61 -3.36
C ILE A 217 -6.34 3.80 -2.94
N ALA A 218 -6.46 2.48 -2.74
CA ALA A 218 -5.33 1.62 -2.35
C ALA A 218 -4.17 1.61 -3.38
N HIS A 219 -4.45 1.95 -4.64
CA HIS A 219 -3.46 1.98 -5.72
C HIS A 219 -2.29 2.95 -5.45
N PHE A 220 -2.53 4.12 -4.85
CA PHE A 220 -1.44 5.07 -4.61
C PHE A 220 -0.44 4.59 -3.54
N ALA A 221 -0.89 3.75 -2.60
CA ALA A 221 0.00 3.09 -1.65
C ALA A 221 0.93 2.10 -2.38
N HIS A 222 0.40 1.28 -3.29
CA HIS A 222 1.18 0.36 -4.09
C HIS A 222 2.25 1.08 -4.94
N ILE A 223 1.87 2.17 -5.61
CA ILE A 223 2.79 2.99 -6.39
C ILE A 223 3.85 3.63 -5.49
N GLY A 224 3.47 4.12 -4.32
CA GLY A 224 4.44 4.65 -3.37
C GLY A 224 5.47 3.62 -2.92
N GLY A 225 5.02 2.39 -2.65
CA GLY A 225 5.88 1.25 -2.35
C GLY A 225 6.84 0.90 -3.48
N ALA A 226 6.34 0.87 -4.73
CA ALA A 226 7.14 0.63 -5.92
C ALA A 226 8.21 1.72 -6.12
N ILE A 227 7.85 3.00 -5.96
CA ILE A 227 8.76 4.14 -6.08
C ILE A 227 9.88 4.06 -5.04
N PHE A 228 9.52 3.89 -3.76
CA PHE A 228 10.52 3.78 -2.70
C PHE A 228 11.41 2.55 -2.86
N GLY A 229 10.81 1.40 -3.25
CA GLY A 229 11.57 0.20 -3.59
C GLY A 229 12.56 0.43 -4.72
N PHE A 230 12.15 1.11 -5.80
CA PHE A 230 13.02 1.46 -6.92
C PHE A 230 14.17 2.38 -6.48
N ILE A 231 13.87 3.45 -5.74
CA ILE A 231 14.87 4.42 -5.27
C ILE A 231 15.92 3.73 -4.40
N MET A 232 15.48 2.92 -3.43
CA MET A 232 16.39 2.16 -2.56
C MET A 232 17.26 1.19 -3.36
N MET A 233 16.66 0.44 -4.29
CA MET A 233 17.40 -0.51 -5.12
C MET A 233 18.40 0.14 -6.07
N TRP A 234 18.00 1.25 -6.69
CA TRP A 234 18.88 2.04 -7.53
C TRP A 234 20.07 2.58 -6.73
N TYR A 235 19.81 3.12 -5.54
CA TYR A 235 20.85 3.60 -4.63
C TYR A 235 21.79 2.47 -4.18
N TRP A 236 21.26 1.31 -3.78
CA TRP A 236 22.08 0.15 -3.38
C TRP A 236 22.93 -0.38 -4.52
N LYS A 237 22.37 -0.54 -5.72
CA LYS A 237 23.09 -1.02 -6.90
C LYS A 237 24.23 -0.07 -7.30
N LYS A 238 24.00 1.25 -7.20
CA LYS A 238 25.03 2.26 -7.48
C LYS A 238 26.18 2.25 -6.47
N ASN A 239 25.87 2.00 -5.19
CA ASN A 239 26.86 2.05 -4.11
C ASN A 239 27.53 0.71 -3.80
N GLN A 240 27.01 -0.41 -4.30
CA GLN A 240 27.60 -1.74 -4.11
C GLN A 240 29.06 -1.83 -4.62
N PHE A 241 29.43 -1.01 -5.62
CA PHE A 241 30.79 -0.95 -6.16
C PHE A 241 31.68 0.14 -5.56
N ASN A 242 31.15 1.04 -4.73
CA ASN A 242 31.94 2.11 -4.10
C ASN A 242 32.77 1.62 -2.91
N ASN A 243 32.35 0.54 -2.24
CA ASN A 243 33.08 -0.04 -1.11
C ASN A 243 34.28 -0.92 -1.52
N ASN A 244 34.50 -1.15 -2.83
CA ASN A 244 35.63 -1.93 -3.34
C ASN A 244 36.69 -1.07 -4.05
N ARG A 245 36.67 0.26 -3.86
CA ARG A 245 37.53 1.18 -4.63
C ARG A 245 38.78 1.70 -3.93
N TRP A 246 39.01 1.39 -2.66
CA TRP A 246 40.23 1.77 -1.95
C TRP A 246 40.60 0.72 -0.89
N ASN A 247 41.36 -0.30 -1.30
CA ASN A 247 42.38 -0.94 -0.47
C ASN A 247 43.73 -0.46 -1.00
#